data_AF-A0A961QTH2-F1
#
_entry.id   AF-A0A961QTH2-F1
#
_cell.length_a   1.000
_cell.length_b   1.000
_cell.length_c   1.000
_cell.angle_alpha   90.00
_cell.angle_beta   90.00
_cell.angle_gamma   90.00
#
_symmetry.space_group_name_H-M   'P 1'
#
loop_
_entity.id
_entity.type
_entity.pdbx_description
1 polymer ?
#
loop_
_entity_poly.entity_id
_entity_poly.type
_entity_poly.pdbx_seq_one_letter_code
_entity_poly.pdbx_strand_id
1 'polypeptide(L)'
;RAPEGAMPGGAAVASTSMVVTLINYNANTGIASFRTPDGLTRQTAVRPDLRTFAQSLSPGARVLVSVTEAVAVTVTPVPAT
;
A
#
# COMPACT_ATOMS: atom_id res chain seq x y z
N ARG A 1 -25.45 -1.14 -14.13
CA ARG A 1 -25.78 -1.72 -12.79
C ARG A 1 -24.48 -1.79 -12.01
N ALA A 2 -24.38 -1.14 -10.85
CA ALA A 2 -23.25 -1.38 -9.92
C ALA A 2 -23.49 -2.71 -9.18
N PRO A 3 -22.44 -3.47 -8.81
CA PRO A 3 -22.62 -4.70 -8.05
C PRO A 3 -23.26 -4.41 -6.69
N GLU A 4 -24.21 -5.26 -6.30
CA GLU A 4 -24.89 -5.19 -5.00
C GLU A 4 -23.84 -5.34 -3.88
N GLY A 5 -23.66 -4.29 -3.08
CA GLY A 5 -22.66 -4.24 -1.99
C GLY A 5 -21.91 -2.91 -1.83
N ALA A 6 -22.00 -1.99 -2.80
CA ALA A 6 -21.42 -0.65 -2.65
C ALA A 6 -22.25 0.20 -1.67
N MET A 7 -21.87 0.17 -0.39
CA MET A 7 -22.45 1.07 0.63
C MET A 7 -22.16 2.53 0.27
N PRO A 8 -23.13 3.47 0.45
CA PRO A 8 -22.85 4.90 0.33
C PRO A 8 -21.77 5.26 1.36
N GLY A 9 -20.57 5.61 0.90
CA GLY A 9 -19.37 5.77 1.74
C GLY A 9 -18.27 4.70 1.56
N GLY A 10 -18.41 3.78 0.60
CA GLY A 10 -17.42 2.76 0.33
C GLY A 10 -16.12 3.33 -0.23
N ALA A 11 -15.01 3.12 0.48
CA ALA A 11 -13.68 3.40 -0.04
C ALA A 11 -13.38 2.47 -1.23
N ALA A 12 -12.97 3.03 -2.36
CA ALA A 12 -12.41 2.24 -3.44
C ALA A 12 -10.98 1.82 -3.03
N VAL A 13 -10.73 0.52 -3.04
CA VAL A 13 -9.41 -0.05 -2.75
C VAL A 13 -8.82 -0.57 -4.05
N ALA A 14 -7.74 0.06 -4.51
CA ALA A 14 -6.98 -0.38 -5.68
C ALA A 14 -5.68 -1.03 -5.21
N SER A 15 -5.33 -2.17 -5.81
CA SER A 15 -4.05 -2.85 -5.55
C SER A 15 -3.25 -2.95 -6.85
N THR A 16 -2.00 -2.53 -6.80
CA THR A 16 -1.06 -2.62 -7.91
C THR A 16 0.11 -3.50 -7.52
N SER A 17 0.39 -4.52 -8.34
CA SER A 17 1.56 -5.38 -8.18
C SER A 17 2.72 -4.89 -9.02
N MET A 18 3.92 -4.81 -8.44
CA MET A 18 5.13 -4.39 -9.13
C MET A 18 6.38 -5.01 -8.51
N VAL A 19 7.42 -5.22 -9.32
CA VAL A 19 8.74 -5.63 -8.82
C VAL A 19 9.50 -4.38 -8.39
N VAL A 20 9.90 -4.33 -7.12
CA VAL A 20 10.65 -3.22 -6.53
C VAL A 20 12.00 -3.66 -6.01
N THR A 21 12.90 -2.71 -5.82
CA THR A 21 14.19 -2.93 -5.16
C THR A 21 14.09 -2.53 -3.71
N LEU A 22 14.37 -3.46 -2.78
CA LEU A 22 14.46 -3.14 -1.36
C LEU A 22 15.66 -2.22 -1.10
N ILE A 23 15.42 -1.07 -0.47
CA ILE A 23 16.49 -0.16 -0.02
C ILE A 23 16.87 -0.51 1.41
N ASN A 24 15.89 -0.60 2.30
CA ASN A 24 16.09 -0.91 3.71
C ASN A 24 14.79 -1.41 4.35
N TYR A 25 14.91 -2.17 5.44
CA TYR A 25 13.80 -2.55 6.31
C TYR A 25 14.15 -2.27 7.78
N ASN A 26 13.30 -1.52 8.48
CA ASN A 26 13.44 -1.26 9.91
C ASN A 26 12.59 -2.25 10.70
N ALA A 27 13.24 -3.19 11.38
CA ALA A 27 12.57 -4.21 12.19
C ALA A 27 11.83 -3.65 13.42
N ASN A 28 12.28 -2.50 13.96
CA ASN A 28 11.66 -1.89 15.15
C ASN A 28 10.31 -1.26 14.80
N THR A 29 10.19 -0.64 13.62
CA THR A 29 8.95 0.01 13.17
C THR A 29 8.14 -0.82 12.19
N GLY A 30 8.72 -1.86 11.59
CA GLY A 30 8.10 -2.66 10.53
C GLY A 30 7.97 -1.94 9.19
N ILE A 31 8.72 -0.84 9.00
CA ILE A 31 8.66 -0.03 7.76
C ILE A 31 9.76 -0.49 6.79
N ALA A 32 9.35 -0.79 5.57
CA ALA A 32 10.25 -1.03 4.44
C ALA A 32 10.30 0.18 3.52
N SER A 33 11.50 0.46 2.99
CA SER A 33 11.74 1.45 1.95
C SER A 33 12.10 0.73 0.65
N PHE A 34 11.41 1.07 -0.44
CA PHE A 34 11.57 0.43 -1.74
C PHE A 34 11.81 1.47 -2.82
N ARG A 35 12.56 1.08 -3.85
CA ARG A 35 12.63 1.81 -5.11
C ARG A 35 11.72 1.16 -6.14
N THR A 36 10.79 1.93 -6.68
CA THR A 36 9.87 1.51 -7.73
C THR A 36 10.55 1.58 -9.11
N PRO A 37 9.99 0.91 -10.14
CA PRO A 37 10.57 0.89 -11.49
C PRO A 37 10.71 2.26 -12.15
N ASP A 38 9.85 3.22 -11.79
CA ASP A 38 9.90 4.62 -12.22
C ASP A 38 10.99 5.45 -11.50
N GLY A 39 11.75 4.83 -10.60
CA GLY A 39 12.84 5.47 -9.85
C GLY A 39 12.41 6.13 -8.54
N LEU A 40 11.11 6.16 -8.21
CA LEU A 40 10.63 6.74 -6.96
C LEU A 40 11.00 5.88 -5.75
N THR A 41 11.19 6.52 -4.60
CA THR A 41 11.34 5.83 -3.32
C THR A 41 10.03 5.88 -2.55
N ARG A 42 9.50 4.73 -2.14
CA ARG A 42 8.27 4.59 -1.36
C ARG A 42 8.56 3.90 -0.05
N GLN A 43 7.89 4.34 1.01
CA GLN A 43 7.93 3.69 2.32
C GLN A 43 6.56 3.13 2.65
N THR A 44 6.52 1.90 3.16
CA THR A 44 5.26 1.27 3.55
C THR A 44 5.46 0.32 4.72
N ALA A 45 4.42 0.17 5.52
CA ALA A 45 4.38 -0.79 6.61
C ALA A 45 4.26 -2.21 6.03
N VAL A 46 5.14 -3.10 6.47
CA VAL A 46 5.06 -4.52 6.15
C VAL A 46 4.07 -5.17 7.11
N ARG A 47 3.15 -5.96 6.55
CA ARG A 47 2.18 -6.73 7.34
C ARG A 47 2.90 -7.62 8.35
N PRO A 48 2.39 -7.79 9.59
CA PRO A 48 3.05 -8.55 10.65
C PRO A 48 3.50 -9.95 10.24
N ASP A 49 2.68 -10.68 9.48
CA ASP A 49 2.95 -12.03 8.99
C ASP A 49 4.11 -12.11 8.00
N LEU A 50 4.47 -10.99 7.36
CA LEU A 50 5.55 -10.90 6.37
C LEU A 50 6.85 -10.29 6.93
N ARG A 51 6.88 -9.91 8.21
CA ARG A 51 8.03 -9.19 8.79
C ARG A 51 9.29 -10.06 8.84
N THR A 52 9.18 -11.33 9.20
CA THR A 52 10.33 -12.25 9.21
C THR A 52 10.92 -12.42 7.81
N PHE A 53 10.05 -12.53 6.80
CA PHE A 53 10.49 -12.56 5.41
C PHE A 53 11.20 -11.26 5.03
N ALA A 54 10.62 -10.10 5.34
CA ALA A 54 11.24 -8.80 5.04
C ALA A 54 12.61 -8.61 5.74
N GLN A 55 12.80 -9.12 6.96
CA GLN A 55 14.08 -9.10 7.67
C GLN A 55 15.16 -9.96 6.99
N SER A 56 14.76 -11.04 6.32
CA SER A 56 15.70 -11.93 5.63
C SER A 56 16.23 -11.35 4.31
N LEU A 57 15.57 -10.32 3.79
CA LEU A 57 15.96 -9.70 2.52
C LEU A 57 17.18 -8.80 2.70
N SER A 58 18.16 -8.95 1.81
CA SER A 58 19.28 -8.02 1.71
C SER A 58 18.88 -6.74 0.97
N PRO A 59 19.47 -5.57 1.31
CA PRO A 59 19.39 -4.37 0.48
C PRO A 59 19.78 -4.69 -0.98
N GLY A 60 19.02 -4.15 -1.93
CA GLY A 60 19.16 -4.46 -3.36
C GLY A 60 18.33 -5.65 -3.85
N ALA A 61 17.73 -6.45 -2.95
CA ALA A 61 16.85 -7.55 -3.35
C ALA A 61 15.67 -7.04 -4.19
N ARG A 62 15.36 -7.77 -5.27
CA ARG A 62 14.19 -7.51 -6.11
C ARG A 62 13.04 -8.38 -5.64
N VAL A 63 11.93 -7.76 -5.27
CA VAL A 63 10.76 -8.47 -4.74
C VAL A 63 9.47 -7.99 -5.40
N LEU A 64 8.56 -8.92 -5.65
CA LEU A 64 7.20 -8.60 -6.07
C LEU A 64 6.43 -8.09 -4.85
N VAL A 65 5.93 -6.87 -4.93
CA VAL A 65 5.08 -6.28 -3.89
C VAL A 65 3.72 -5.94 -4.47
N SER A 66 2.67 -6.14 -3.67
CA SER A 66 1.34 -5.60 -3.95
C SER A 66 1.13 -4.39 -3.05
N VAL A 67 1.02 -3.21 -3.65
CA VAL A 67 0.73 -1.97 -2.95
C VAL A 67 -0.77 -1.72 -3.03
N THR A 68 -1.41 -1.56 -1.88
CA THR A 68 -2.84 -1.27 -1.79
C THR A 68 -3.03 0.20 -1.43
N GLU A 69 -3.70 0.94 -2.30
CA GLU A 69 -4.09 2.33 -2.09
C GLU A 69 -5.59 2.36 -1.80
N ALA A 70 -5.98 3.00 -0.68
CA ALA A 70 -7.37 3.17 -0.30
C ALA A 70 -7.75 4.65 -0.39
N VAL A 71 -8.82 4.96 -1.11
CA VAL A 71 -9.37 6.32 -1.21
C VAL A 71 -10.74 6.34 -0.54
N ALA A 72 -10.88 7.11 0.53
CA ALA A 72 -12.15 7.33 1.22
C ALA A 72 -12.76 8.68 0.77
N VAL A 73 -14.03 8.67 0.38
CA VAL A 73 -14.77 9.88 -0.01
C VAL A 73 -16.03 10.00 0.84
N THR A 74 -16.18 11.15 1.50
CA THR A 74 -17.38 11.51 2.28
C THR A 74 -18.14 12.60 1.55
N VAL A 75 -19.44 12.38 1.31
CA VAL A 75 -20.34 13.37 0.73
C VAL A 75 -21.25 13.92 1.83
N THR A 76 -21.27 15.24 1.99
CA THR A 76 -22.16 15.93 2.94
C THR A 76 -23.18 16.78 2.19
N PRO A 77 -24.46 16.80 2.62
CA PRO A 77 -25.45 17.71 2.05
C PRO A 77 -25.03 19.17 2.24
N VAL A 78 -25.27 20.00 1.21
CA VAL A 78 -25.15 21.45 1.35
C VAL A 78 -26.46 21.96 1.95
N PRO A 79 -26.46 22.75 3.04
CA PRO A 79 -27.68 23.30 3.61
C PRO A 79 -28.42 24.14 2.58
N ALA A 80 -29.74 23.97 2.48
CA ALA A 80 -30.58 24.85 1.68
C ALA A 80 -30.73 26.21 2.39
N THR A 81 -30.46 27.31 1.68
CA THR A 81 -30.67 28.69 2.13
C THR A 81 -32.13 29.07 2.10
#